data_AF-A0A4Q3URN7-F1
#
_entry.id   AF-A0A4Q3URN7-F1
#
_cell.length_a   1.000
_cell.length_b   1.000
_cell.length_c   1.000
_cell.angle_alpha   90.00
_cell.angle_beta   90.00
_cell.angle_gamma   90.00
#
_symmetry.space_group_name_H-M   'P 1'
#
loop_
_entity.id
_entity.type
_entity.pdbx_description
1 polymer ?
#
loop_
_entity_poly.entity_id
_entity_poly.type
_entity_poly.pdbx_seq_one_letter_code
_entity_poly.pdbx_strand_id
1 'polypeptide(L)' 'MPVLESTIDLSGSAFAANRLEMLKLLDGVRALEDRVRHISDERRAQFDARGQLMPRDRVDYLL' A
#
# COMPACT_ATOMS: atom_id res chain seq x y z
N MET A 1 -30.67 -3.43 14.13
CA MET A 1 -29.24 -3.38 14.51
C MET A 1 -29.00 -2.08 15.24
N PRO A 2 -28.22 -2.05 16.33
CA PRO A 2 -27.88 -0.79 16.98
C PRO A 2 -26.95 0.01 16.06
N VAL A 3 -27.24 1.30 15.92
CA VAL A 3 -26.41 2.25 15.17
C VAL A 3 -25.39 2.82 16.14
N LEU A 4 -24.12 2.87 15.73
CA LEU A 4 -23.08 3.57 16.47
C LEU A 4 -23.09 5.04 16.03
N GLU A 5 -23.27 5.95 16.98
CA GLU A 5 -23.14 7.38 16.74
C GLU A 5 -21.69 7.80 17.00
N SER A 6 -21.01 8.28 15.96
CA SER A 6 -19.65 8.82 16.09
C SER A 6 -19.69 10.18 16.76
N THR A 7 -18.85 10.38 17.76
CA THR A 7 -18.66 11.66 18.45
C THR A 7 -17.45 12.44 17.91
N ILE A 8 -16.84 11.99 16.82
CA ILE A 8 -15.67 12.63 16.20
C ILE A 8 -16.10 13.86 15.40
N ASP A 9 -15.50 15.02 15.71
CA ASP A 9 -15.59 16.22 14.87
C ASP A 9 -14.57 16.16 13.73
N LEU A 10 -15.07 15.95 12.50
CA LEU A 10 -14.26 15.86 11.29
C LEU A 10 -13.70 17.22 10.82
N SER A 11 -14.29 18.32 11.28
CA SER A 11 -13.87 19.69 10.93
C SER A 11 -12.88 20.28 11.93
N GLY A 12 -12.70 19.60 13.07
CA GLY A 12 -11.85 20.04 14.17
C GLY A 12 -10.35 19.95 13.84
N SER A 13 -9.58 20.88 14.41
CA SER A 13 -8.12 20.92 14.25
C SER A 13 -7.40 19.67 14.78
N ALA A 14 -7.92 19.06 15.85
CA ALA A 14 -7.39 17.81 16.40
C ALA A 14 -7.54 16.64 15.41
N PHE A 15 -8.69 16.53 14.73
CA PHE A 15 -8.89 15.51 13.70
C PHE A 15 -7.95 15.73 12.52
N ALA A 16 -7.81 16.98 12.06
CA ALA A 16 -6.88 17.33 10.99
C ALA A 16 -5.42 16.95 11.33
N ALA A 17 -4.96 17.25 12.55
CA ALA A 17 -3.62 16.88 13.02
C ALA A 17 -3.43 15.35 13.09
N ASN A 18 -4.40 14.63 13.67
CA ASN A 18 -4.35 13.17 13.74
C ASN A 18 -4.31 12.52 12.35
N ARG A 19 -5.13 13.03 11.42
CA ARG A 19 -5.16 12.56 10.03
C ARG A 19 -3.82 12.81 9.34
N LEU A 20 -3.23 13.98 9.52
CA LEU A 20 -1.94 14.33 8.93
C LEU A 20 -0.84 13.37 9.39
N GLU A 21 -0.70 13.17 10.71
CA GLU A 21 0.33 12.27 11.26
C GLU A 21 0.10 10.82 10.83
N MET A 22 -1.14 10.35 10.82
CA MET A 22 -1.46 9.00 10.35
C MET A 22 -1.09 8.81 8.88
N LEU A 23 -1.41 9.78 8.02
CA LEU A 23 -1.06 9.70 6.60
C LEU A 23 0.44 9.72 6.36
N LYS A 24 1.19 10.50 7.14
CA LYS A 24 2.65 10.51 7.08
C LYS A 24 3.24 9.13 7.40
N LEU A 25 2.68 8.42 8.37
CA LEU A 25 3.10 7.04 8.68
C LEU A 25 2.75 6.09 7.53
N LEU A 26 1.55 6.20 6.96
CA LEU A 26 1.12 5.39 5.82
C LEU A 26 1.98 5.64 4.57
N ASP A 27 2.40 6.87 4.33
CA ASP A 27 3.31 7.20 3.23
C ASP A 27 4.65 6.49 3.40
N GLY A 28 5.16 6.41 4.63
CA GLY A 28 6.36 5.62 4.95
C GLY A 28 6.18 4.13 4.65
N VAL A 29 5.03 3.55 5.00
CA VAL A 29 4.71 2.14 4.70
C VAL A 29 4.66 1.91 3.19
N ARG A 30 3.93 2.76 2.46
CA ARG A 30 3.79 2.65 1.00
C ARG A 30 5.12 2.78 0.28
N ALA A 31 5.99 3.68 0.73
CA ALA A 31 7.33 3.82 0.18
C ALA A 31 8.17 2.54 0.33
N LEU A 32 8.04 1.83 1.47
CA LEU A 32 8.73 0.56 1.67
C LEU A 32 8.16 -0.55 0.78
N GLU A 33 6.84 -0.63 0.65
CA GLU A 33 6.21 -1.59 -0.26
C GLU A 33 6.65 -1.38 -1.71
N ASP A 34 6.69 -0.12 -2.16
CA ASP A 34 7.09 0.23 -3.52
C ASP A 34 8.57 -0.04 -3.77
N ARG A 35 9.42 0.18 -2.77
CA ARG A 35 10.84 -0.21 -2.84
C ARG A 35 10.99 -1.72 -3.03
N VAL A 36 10.21 -2.53 -2.31
CA VAL A 36 10.24 -3.99 -2.48
C VAL A 36 9.76 -4.40 -3.87
N ARG A 37 8.70 -3.77 -4.38
CA ARG A 37 8.22 -3.99 -5.75
C ARG A 37 9.31 -3.68 -6.78
N HIS A 38 9.94 -2.50 -6.68
CA HIS A 38 10.98 -2.07 -7.60
C HIS A 38 12.18 -3.03 -7.65
N ILE A 39 12.71 -3.43 -6.49
CA ILE A 39 13.83 -4.39 -6.40
C ILE A 39 13.44 -5.76 -6.98
N SER A 40 12.18 -6.16 -6.89
CA SER A 40 11.70 -7.37 -7.54
C SER A 40 11.72 -7.20 -9.06
N ASP A 41 11.16 -6.11 -9.57
CA ASP A 41 11.06 -5.81 -11.00
C ASP A 41 12.42 -5.63 -11.70
N GLU A 42 13.47 -5.21 -10.99
CA GLU A 42 14.85 -5.20 -11.51
C GLU A 42 15.30 -6.58 -12.03
N ARG A 43 14.74 -7.68 -11.51
CA ARG A 43 15.05 -9.05 -11.94
C ARG A 43 14.22 -9.53 -13.12
N ARG A 44 13.27 -8.74 -13.63
CA ARG A 44 12.34 -9.12 -14.70
C ARG A 44 13.03 -9.72 -15.92
N ALA A 45 14.10 -9.08 -16.41
CA ALA A 45 14.88 -9.60 -17.54
C ALA A 45 15.43 -11.02 -17.31
N GLN A 46 15.80 -11.38 -16.08
CA GLN A 46 16.32 -12.72 -15.76
C GLN A 46 15.22 -13.80 -15.71
N PHE A 47 13.98 -13.40 -15.39
CA PHE A 47 12.81 -14.28 -15.42
C PHE A 47 12.34 -14.46 -16.87
N ASP A 48 12.26 -13.37 -17.63
CA ASP A 48 11.89 -13.39 -19.04
C ASP A 48 12.85 -14.25 -19.87
N ALA A 49 14.16 -14.14 -19.61
CA ALA A 49 15.18 -14.98 -20.27
C ALA A 49 14.99 -16.49 -20.00
N ARG A 50 14.30 -16.86 -18.92
CA ARG A 50 13.96 -18.24 -18.56
C ARG A 50 12.53 -18.62 -18.98
N GLY A 51 11.79 -17.73 -19.65
CA GLY A 51 10.39 -17.92 -19.99
C GLY A 51 9.47 -18.03 -18.76
N GLN A 52 9.85 -17.39 -17.64
CA GLN A 52 9.11 -17.45 -16.38
C GLN A 52 8.39 -16.13 -16.11
N LEU A 53 7.18 -16.23 -15.55
CA LEU A 53 6.47 -15.06 -15.01
C LEU A 53 7.12 -14.59 -13.70
N MET A 54 7.06 -13.28 -13.45
CA MET A 54 7.43 -12.71 -12.16
C MET A 54 6.49 -13.22 -11.06
N PRO A 55 6.97 -13.34 -9.81
CA PRO A 55 6.13 -13.83 -8.71
C PRO A 55 4.82 -13.06 -8.53
N ARG A 56 4.82 -11.73 -8.69
CA ARG A 56 3.61 -10.90 -8.59
C ARG A 56 2.67 -11.12 -9.77
N ASP A 57 3.20 -11.13 -10.99
CA ASP A 57 2.42 -11.42 -12.19
C ASP A 57 1.68 -12.77 -12.08
N ARG A 58 2.27 -13.79 -11.45
CA ARG A 58 1.59 -15.08 -11.20
C ARG A 58 0.33 -14.94 -10.34
N VAL A 59 0.38 -14.06 -9.34
CA VAL A 59 -0.77 -13.77 -8.47
C VAL A 59 -1.81 -12.95 -9.23
N ASP A 60 -1.37 -11.98 -10.03
CA ASP A 60 -2.25 -11.12 -10.83
C ASP A 60 -2.99 -11.90 -11.94
N TYR A 61 -2.42 -13.01 -12.43
CA TYR A 61 -3.13 -13.93 -13.34
C TYR A 61 -4.05 -14.92 -12.62
N LEU A 62 -3.91 -15.09 -11.31
CA LEU A 62 -4.70 -16.04 -10.52
C LEU A 62 -5.97 -15.40 -9.95
N LEU A 63 -5.91 -14.13 -9.56
CA LEU A 63 -6.98 -13.36 -8.91
C LEU A 63 -7.76 -12.51 -9.93
#